data_AF-A0A960NRL5-F1
#
_entry.id   AF-A0A960NRL5-F1
#
_cell.length_a   1.000
_cell.length_b   1.000
_cell.length_c   1.000
_cell.angle_alpha   90.00
_cell.angle_beta   90.00
_cell.angle_gamma   90.00
#
_symmetry.space_group_name_H-M   'P 1'
#
loop_
_entity.id
_entity.type
_entity.pdbx_description
1 polymer ?
#
loop_
_entity_poly.entity_id
_entity_poly.type
_entity_poly.pdbx_seq_one_letter_code
_entity_poly.pdbx_strand_id
1 'polypeptide(L)'
;MDWLTEPQAWISLLTLTGLEIVLGIDNIIFISILAGKLPKEQQDKARKLGLSLALITRLLLLASIAWIAKLTTPLFTLIGHGVSGRDLILILGGLFLLVKSTMEIHEKLEGEDGHDKPVKVVAK
;
A
#
# COMPACT_ATOMS: atom_id res chain seq x y z
N MET A 1 -14.91 6.68 -32.30
CA MET A 1 -16.11 6.59 -31.43
C MET A 1 -16.51 5.13 -31.22
N ASP A 2 -15.60 4.20 -31.51
CA ASP A 2 -15.84 2.75 -31.63
C ASP A 2 -15.83 2.01 -30.30
N TRP A 3 -15.25 2.61 -29.25
CA TRP A 3 -15.12 2.01 -27.92
C TRP A 3 -16.47 1.83 -27.20
N LEU A 4 -17.47 2.67 -27.49
CA LEU A 4 -18.80 2.59 -26.88
C LEU A 4 -19.61 1.39 -27.41
N THR A 5 -19.35 0.99 -28.65
CA THR A 5 -19.99 -0.15 -29.32
C THR A 5 -19.25 -1.46 -29.14
N GLU A 6 -18.04 -1.43 -28.57
CA GLU A 6 -17.20 -2.61 -28.42
C GLU A 6 -17.48 -3.30 -27.07
N PRO A 7 -18.08 -4.51 -27.06
CA PRO A 7 -18.44 -5.20 -25.81
C PRO A 7 -17.23 -5.46 -24.90
N GLN A 8 -16.05 -5.61 -25.50
CA GLN A 8 -14.80 -5.88 -24.81
C GLN A 8 -14.31 -4.71 -23.96
N ALA A 9 -14.58 -3.47 -24.38
CA ALA A 9 -14.28 -2.27 -23.61
C ALA A 9 -15.13 -2.23 -22.33
N TRP A 10 -16.42 -2.54 -22.43
CA TRP A 10 -17.32 -2.62 -21.29
C TRP A 10 -16.92 -3.71 -20.29
N ILE A 11 -16.58 -4.91 -20.78
CA ILE A 11 -16.10 -6.01 -19.94
C ILE A 11 -14.82 -5.59 -19.21
N SER A 12 -13.85 -5.01 -19.93
CA SER A 12 -12.58 -4.57 -19.33
C SER A 12 -12.79 -3.48 -18.27
N LEU A 13 -13.66 -2.51 -18.55
CA LEU A 13 -13.98 -1.42 -17.63
C LEU A 13 -14.67 -1.95 -16.36
N LEU A 14 -15.58 -2.91 -16.52
CA LEU A 14 -16.32 -3.55 -15.41
C LEU A 14 -15.38 -4.41 -14.56
N THR A 15 -14.50 -5.20 -15.18
CA THR A 15 -13.47 -5.98 -14.47
C THR A 15 -12.48 -5.07 -13.74
N LEU A 16 -11.96 -4.04 -14.40
CA LEU A 16 -11.02 -3.09 -13.80
C LEU A 16 -11.64 -2.37 -12.62
N THR A 17 -12.87 -1.88 -12.78
CA THR A 17 -13.63 -1.22 -11.71
C THR A 17 -13.91 -2.17 -10.55
N GLY A 18 -14.25 -3.42 -10.84
CA GLY A 18 -14.47 -4.45 -9.83
C GLY A 18 -13.21 -4.72 -8.99
N LEU A 19 -12.06 -4.91 -9.65
CA LEU A 19 -10.78 -5.12 -8.96
C LEU A 19 -10.38 -3.90 -8.11
N GLU A 20 -10.57 -2.69 -8.64
CA GLU A 20 -10.29 -1.43 -7.96
C GLU A 20 -11.15 -1.26 -6.69
N ILE A 21 -12.40 -1.74 -6.70
CA ILE A 21 -13.30 -1.77 -5.55
C ILE A 21 -12.84 -2.79 -4.52
N VAL A 22 -12.55 -4.04 -4.92
CA VAL A 22 -12.13 -5.11 -4.00
C VAL A 22 -10.84 -4.74 -3.27
N LEU A 23 -9.84 -4.25 -4.00
CA LEU A 23 -8.58 -3.76 -3.42
C LEU A 23 -8.80 -2.51 -2.55
N GLY A 24 -9.74 -1.65 -2.93
CA GLY A 24 -10.07 -0.44 -2.16
C GLY A 24 -10.76 -0.73 -0.82
N ILE A 25 -11.60 -1.77 -0.77
CA ILE A 25 -12.34 -2.16 0.43
C ILE A 25 -11.39 -2.65 1.52
N ASP A 26 -10.39 -3.47 1.16
CA ASP A 26 -9.42 -4.02 2.12
C ASP A 26 -8.73 -2.89 2.92
N ASN A 27 -8.27 -1.86 2.21
CA ASN A 27 -7.61 -0.70 2.79
C ASN A 27 -8.55 0.16 3.67
N ILE A 28 -9.82 0.35 3.26
CA ILE A 28 -10.81 1.08 4.06
C ILE A 28 -11.18 0.31 5.33
N ILE A 29 -11.32 -1.01 5.24
CA ILE A 29 -11.62 -1.87 6.39
C ILE A 29 -10.47 -1.83 7.39
N PHE A 30 -9.22 -1.94 6.95
CA PHE A 30 -8.05 -1.85 7.83
C PHE A 30 -8.03 -0.54 8.63
N ILE A 31 -8.21 0.60 7.95
CA ILE A 31 -8.26 1.92 8.60
C ILE A 31 -9.41 2.02 9.60
N SER A 32 -10.57 1.48 9.24
CA SER A 32 -11.76 1.49 10.11
C SER A 32 -11.58 0.62 11.35
N ILE A 33 -10.89 -0.51 11.24
CA ILE A 33 -10.53 -1.40 12.35
C ILE A 33 -9.52 -0.72 13.27
N LEU A 34 -8.43 -0.17 12.72
CA LEU A 34 -7.40 0.51 13.51
C LEU A 34 -7.97 1.73 14.23
N ALA A 35 -8.75 2.56 13.53
CA ALA A 35 -9.40 3.71 14.15
C ALA A 35 -10.40 3.29 15.24
N GLY A 36 -11.02 2.12 15.12
CA GLY A 36 -11.90 1.55 16.16
C GLY A 36 -11.18 1.14 17.45
N LYS A 37 -9.86 0.96 17.41
CA LYS A 37 -9.03 0.68 18.60
C LYS A 37 -8.63 1.94 19.38
N LEU A 38 -8.88 3.14 18.85
CA LEU A 38 -8.60 4.40 19.56
C LEU A 38 -9.70 4.76 20.58
N PRO A 39 -9.39 5.61 21.59
CA PRO A 39 -10.38 6.18 22.50
C PRO A 39 -11.52 6.87 21.73
N LYS A 40 -12.76 6.75 22.21
CA LYS A 40 -13.97 7.19 21.49
C LYS A 40 -13.92 8.63 20.97
N GLU A 41 -13.28 9.54 21.71
CA GLU A 41 -13.09 10.94 21.29
C GLU A 41 -12.21 11.13 20.05
N GLN A 42 -11.30 10.18 19.76
CA GLN A 42 -10.34 10.29 18.66
C GLN A 42 -10.73 9.46 17.44
N GLN A 43 -11.67 8.52 17.57
CA GLN A 43 -12.04 7.58 16.49
C GLN A 43 -12.54 8.32 15.23
N ASP A 44 -13.37 9.35 15.40
CA ASP A 44 -13.92 10.10 14.27
C ASP A 44 -12.84 10.88 13.50
N LYS A 45 -11.92 11.53 14.24
CA LYS A 45 -10.77 12.22 13.67
C LYS A 45 -9.82 11.24 12.98
N ALA A 46 -9.54 10.10 13.61
CA ALA A 46 -8.66 9.06 13.07
C ALA A 46 -9.24 8.44 11.80
N ARG A 47 -10.56 8.18 11.74
CA ARG A 47 -11.24 7.69 10.52
C ARG A 47 -11.15 8.71 9.40
N LYS A 48 -11.50 9.97 9.66
CA LYS A 48 -11.46 11.04 8.65
C LYS A 48 -10.06 11.23 8.11
N LEU A 49 -9.07 11.42 9.00
CA LEU A 49 -7.67 11.57 8.59
C LEU A 49 -7.15 10.35 7.86
N GLY A 50 -7.43 9.14 8.37
CA GLY A 50 -7.02 7.89 7.73
C GLY A 50 -7.61 7.72 6.33
N LEU A 51 -8.92 7.97 6.16
CA LEU A 51 -9.59 7.92 4.86
C LEU A 51 -9.06 8.99 3.90
N SER A 52 -8.83 10.23 4.37
CA SER A 52 -8.25 11.30 3.55
C SER A 52 -6.83 10.95 3.10
N LEU A 53 -5.98 10.49 4.02
CA LEU A 53 -4.62 10.03 3.72
C LEU A 53 -4.62 8.84 2.77
N ALA A 54 -5.55 7.90 2.93
CA ALA A 54 -5.69 6.74 2.04
C ALA A 54 -6.02 7.14 0.62
N LEU A 55 -6.95 8.07 0.44
CA LEU A 55 -7.31 8.60 -0.88
C LEU A 55 -6.14 9.36 -1.52
N ILE A 56 -5.44 10.19 -0.73
CA ILE A 56 -4.25 10.93 -1.22
C ILE A 56 -3.15 9.95 -1.63
N THR A 57 -2.84 8.97 -0.78
CA THR A 57 -1.81 7.96 -1.05
C THR A 57 -2.17 7.14 -2.30
N ARG A 58 -3.44 6.77 -2.46
CA ARG A 58 -3.93 6.10 -3.66
C ARG A 58 -3.72 6.96 -4.91
N LEU A 59 -4.07 8.24 -4.85
CA LEU A 59 -3.88 9.16 -5.97
C LEU A 59 -2.40 9.34 -6.32
N LEU A 60 -1.53 9.45 -5.32
CA LEU A 60 -0.08 9.55 -5.49
C LEU A 60 0.52 8.27 -6.10
N LEU A 61 0.09 7.10 -5.63
CA LEU A 61 0.54 5.82 -6.18
C LEU A 61 0.04 5.64 -7.62
N LEU A 62 -1.22 5.94 -7.92
CA LEU A 62 -1.75 5.89 -9.28
C LEU A 62 -1.03 6.88 -10.21
N ALA A 63 -0.79 8.11 -9.75
CA ALA A 63 -0.02 9.12 -10.50
C ALA A 63 1.42 8.67 -10.72
N SER A 64 2.05 8.05 -9.71
CA SER A 64 3.39 7.46 -9.82
C SER A 64 3.40 6.32 -10.83
N ILE A 65 2.45 5.39 -10.79
CA ILE A 65 2.33 4.30 -11.77
C ILE A 65 2.11 4.86 -13.18
N ALA A 66 1.24 5.87 -13.34
CA ALA A 66 1.02 6.52 -14.63
C ALA A 66 2.29 7.21 -15.15
N TRP A 67 3.09 7.82 -14.26
CA TRP A 67 4.37 8.42 -14.61
C TRP A 67 5.42 7.36 -14.96
N ILE A 68 5.53 6.29 -14.17
CA ILE A 68 6.41 5.15 -14.42
C ILE A 68 6.06 4.46 -15.74
N ALA A 69 4.77 4.32 -16.05
CA ALA A 69 4.31 3.79 -17.32
C ALA A 69 4.83 4.62 -18.50
N LYS A 70 4.99 5.94 -18.36
CA LYS A 70 5.67 6.77 -19.37
C LYS A 70 7.18 6.48 -19.44
N LEU A 71 7.85 6.19 -18.32
CA LEU A 71 9.28 5.80 -18.27
C LEU A 71 9.58 4.43 -18.89
N THR A 72 8.57 3.70 -19.37
CA THR A 72 8.75 2.45 -20.16
C THR A 72 9.27 2.69 -21.57
N THR A 73 9.21 3.93 -22.06
CA THR A 73 10.01 4.32 -23.22
C THR A 73 11.49 4.36 -22.81
N PRO A 74 12.40 3.70 -23.55
CA PRO A 74 13.80 3.61 -23.16
C PRO A 74 14.41 5.01 -23.15
N LEU A 75 14.64 5.57 -21.95
CA LEU A 75 15.20 6.91 -21.80
C LEU A 75 16.71 6.95 -22.08
N PHE A 76 17.43 5.84 -21.85
CA PHE A 76 18.85 5.70 -22.18
C PHE A 76 19.17 4.23 -22.53
N THR A 77 19.92 4.04 -23.63
CA THR A 77 20.52 2.76 -24.01
C THR A 77 21.97 2.73 -23.53
N LEU A 78 22.23 2.13 -22.37
CA LEU A 78 23.60 1.75 -21.98
C LEU A 78 23.83 0.29 -22.38
N ILE A 79 24.81 0.05 -23.27
CA ILE A 79 25.33 -1.30 -23.59
C ILE A 79 24.28 -2.26 -24.20
N GLY A 80 23.37 -1.75 -25.04
CA GLY A 80 22.40 -2.60 -25.75
C GLY A 80 21.25 -3.16 -24.91
N HIS A 81 21.23 -2.91 -23.60
CA HIS A 81 20.08 -3.14 -22.72
C HIS A 81 19.45 -1.80 -22.34
N GLY A 82 18.21 -1.57 -22.79
CA GLY A 82 17.44 -0.40 -22.36
C GLY A 82 17.04 -0.57 -20.90
N VAL A 83 17.72 0.13 -19.99
CA VAL A 83 17.32 0.18 -18.58
C VAL A 83 16.16 1.16 -18.48
N SER A 84 14.96 0.65 -18.26
CA SER A 84 13.79 1.49 -18.04
C SER A 84 13.73 1.93 -16.58
N GLY A 85 13.18 3.12 -16.32
CA GLY A 85 12.87 3.53 -14.95
C GLY A 85 11.98 2.53 -14.19
N ARG A 86 11.23 1.68 -14.91
CA ARG A 86 10.52 0.53 -14.35
C ARG A 86 11.46 -0.45 -13.64
N ASP A 87 12.59 -0.80 -14.25
CA ASP A 87 13.48 -1.84 -13.75
C ASP A 87 14.14 -1.40 -12.44
N LEU A 88 14.53 -0.13 -12.37
CA LEU A 88 15.08 0.46 -11.16
C LEU A 88 14.06 0.45 -10.00
N ILE A 89 12.80 0.78 -10.30
CA ILE A 89 11.73 0.81 -9.30
C ILE A 89 11.36 -0.61 -8.85
N LEU A 90 11.37 -1.59 -9.76
CA LEU A 90 11.14 -3.00 -9.40
C LEU A 90 12.24 -3.53 -8.48
N ILE A 91 13.51 -3.21 -8.76
CA ILE A 91 14.64 -3.60 -7.91
C ILE A 91 14.53 -2.93 -6.53
N LEU A 92 14.31 -1.61 -6.49
CA LEU A 92 14.18 -0.87 -5.23
C LEU A 92 12.96 -1.31 -4.42
N GLY A 93 11.81 -1.48 -5.07
CA GLY A 93 10.58 -1.93 -4.43
C GLY A 93 10.67 -3.38 -3.92
N GLY A 94 11.26 -4.28 -4.70
CA GLY A 94 11.51 -5.66 -4.30
C GLY A 94 12.44 -5.75 -3.10
N LEU A 95 13.53 -4.97 -3.09
CA LEU A 95 14.46 -4.90 -1.96
C LEU A 95 13.80 -4.31 -0.70
N PHE A 96 12.99 -3.25 -0.86
CA PHE A 96 12.23 -2.65 0.25
C PHE A 96 11.29 -3.66 0.90
N LEU A 97 10.56 -4.45 0.11
CA LEU A 97 9.68 -5.49 0.63
C LEU A 97 10.45 -6.58 1.37
N LEU A 98 11.58 -7.04 0.83
CA LEU A 98 12.43 -8.03 1.50
C LEU A 98 12.88 -7.53 2.87
N VAL A 99 13.41 -6.31 2.95
CA VAL A 99 13.86 -5.72 4.23
C VAL A 99 12.69 -5.59 5.21
N LYS A 100 11.55 -5.05 4.77
CA LYS A 100 10.39 -4.85 5.63
C LYS A 100 9.82 -6.18 6.14
N SER A 101 9.70 -7.18 5.27
CA SER A 101 9.25 -8.52 5.66
C SER A 101 10.23 -9.17 6.64
N THR A 102 11.54 -9.02 6.45
CA THR A 102 12.52 -9.49 7.43
C THR A 102 12.38 -8.78 8.78
N MET A 103 12.20 -7.45 8.79
CA MET A 103 11.97 -6.70 10.03
C MET A 103 10.67 -7.10 10.72
N GLU A 104 9.55 -7.22 9.99
CA GLU A 104 8.27 -7.66 10.57
C GLU A 104 8.33 -9.10 11.12
N ILE A 105 9.10 -9.99 10.48
CA ILE A 105 9.34 -11.34 10.99
C ILE A 105 10.22 -11.31 12.25
N HIS A 106 11.28 -10.49 12.25
CA HIS A 106 12.18 -10.35 13.40
C HIS A 106 11.43 -9.80 14.62
N GLU A 107 10.60 -8.78 14.43
CA GLU A 107 9.81 -8.15 15.49
C GLU A 107 8.74 -9.11 16.05
N LYS A 108 8.11 -9.94 15.19
CA LYS A 108 7.19 -10.99 15.64
C LYS A 108 7.89 -12.13 16.39
N LEU A 109 9.14 -12.44 16.06
CA LEU A 109 9.93 -13.46 16.76
C LEU A 109 10.49 -12.96 18.10
N GLU A 110 10.91 -11.69 18.20
CA GLU A 110 11.41 -11.12 19.46
C GLU A 110 10.31 -10.77 20.46
N GLY A 111 9.07 -10.53 20.00
CA GLY A 111 7.91 -10.23 20.85
C GLY A 111 7.47 -11.34 21.81
N GLU A 112 8.05 -12.54 21.71
CA GLU A 112 7.77 -13.67 22.61
C GLU A 112 8.78 -13.84 23.76
N ASP A 113 9.90 -13.09 23.83
CA ASP A 113 11.00 -13.39 24.77
C ASP A 113 11.55 -12.24 25.63
N GLY A 114 10.84 -11.12 25.83
CA GLY A 114 11.39 -10.09 26.72
C GLY A 114 10.48 -8.97 27.17
N HIS A 115 9.76 -9.17 28.28
CA HIS A 115 9.66 -8.19 29.38
C HIS A 115 8.87 -8.77 30.56
N ASP A 116 9.45 -9.75 31.25
CA ASP A 116 9.12 -10.03 32.65
C ASP A 116 9.75 -8.91 33.50
N LYS A 117 9.00 -7.83 33.74
CA LYS A 117 9.33 -6.88 34.81
C LYS A 117 8.44 -7.22 36.00
N PRO A 118 8.99 -7.77 37.10
CA PRO A 118 8.18 -8.10 38.27
C PRO A 118 7.66 -6.80 38.88
N VAL A 119 6.33 -6.66 38.88
CA VAL A 119 5.63 -5.57 39.57
C VAL A 119 5.89 -5.73 41.07
N LYS A 120 6.77 -4.90 41.63
CA LYS A 120 6.89 -4.73 43.08
C LYS A 120 5.57 -4.14 43.60
N VAL A 121 4.74 -4.99 44.17
CA VAL A 121 3.59 -4.60 44.98
C VAL A 121 4.13 -3.89 46.22
N VAL A 122 4.03 -2.56 46.23
CA VAL A 122 4.20 -1.77 47.45
C VAL A 122 2.88 -1.88 48.21
N ALA A 123 2.87 -2.76 49.19
CA ALA A 123 1.89 -2.78 50.25
C ALA A 123 2.45 -2.02 51.46
N LYS A 124 1.74 -0.95 51.84
CA LYS A 124 1.55 -0.37 53.18
C LYS A 124 1.76 1.14 53.23
#